data_AF-A0A3D1TIG5-F1
#
_entry.id   AF-A0A3D1TIG5-F1
#
_cell.length_a   1.000
_cell.length_b   1.000
_cell.length_c   1.000
_cell.angle_alpha   90.00
_cell.angle_beta   90.00
_cell.angle_gamma   90.00
#
_symmetry.space_group_name_H-M   'P 1'
#
loop_
_entity.id
_entity.type
_entity.pdbx_description
1 polymer ?
#
loop_
_entity_poly.entity_id
_entity_poly.type
_entity_poly.pdbx_seq_one_letter_code
_entity_poly.pdbx_strand_id
1 'polypeptide(L)'
;EAGEVGLPCCMGPGEFPGREQFLNLSFRLNRALGWAEIGHEVARAQFALGPGLKGPDPSRMCRGGKVTTEQRGPELVCHSGNGSTVWDTVRGRLAAWKFHGRDLLLEGPRPQFWRAPLDNERMGAG
;
A
#
# COMPACT_ATOMS: atom_id res chain seq x y z
N GLU A 1 32.29 9.61 -18.47
CA GLU A 1 32.97 9.75 -17.16
C GLU A 1 31.96 9.58 -16.05
N ALA A 2 32.39 9.13 -14.87
CA ALA A 2 31.54 9.00 -13.68
C ALA A 2 31.87 10.13 -12.70
N GLY A 3 30.87 10.60 -11.95
CA GLY A 3 31.04 11.58 -10.88
C GLY A 3 30.46 11.03 -9.57
N GLU A 4 31.12 11.33 -8.46
CA GLU A 4 30.66 10.95 -7.11
C GLU A 4 30.11 12.18 -6.38
N VAL A 5 29.00 11.99 -5.66
CA VAL A 5 28.37 13.03 -4.85
C VAL A 5 28.17 12.48 -3.44
N GLY A 6 28.89 13.04 -2.47
CA GLY A 6 28.71 12.73 -1.06
C GLY A 6 27.42 13.36 -0.54
N LEU A 7 26.58 12.56 0.12
CA LEU A 7 25.39 13.07 0.82
C LEU A 7 25.75 13.37 2.27
N PRO A 8 25.27 14.48 2.85
CA PRO A 8 25.54 14.80 4.25
C PRO A 8 24.99 13.69 5.16
N CYS A 9 25.85 13.18 6.05
CA CYS A 9 25.61 12.00 6.88
C CYS A 9 24.53 12.16 7.96
N CYS A 10 23.94 13.35 8.11
CA CYS A 10 22.88 13.60 9.07
C CYS A 10 21.57 12.88 8.74
N MET A 11 21.31 12.50 7.48
CA MET A 11 20.12 11.69 7.13
C MET A 11 20.37 10.19 7.24
N GLY A 12 20.91 9.76 8.38
CA GLY A 12 21.17 8.34 8.65
C GLY A 12 19.87 7.54 8.84
N PRO A 13 19.82 6.26 8.43
CA PRO A 13 18.67 5.40 8.69
C PRO A 13 18.47 5.22 10.20
N GLY A 14 17.59 6.01 10.79
CA GLY A 14 17.31 5.98 12.23
C GLY A 14 16.70 7.24 12.82
N GLU A 15 16.79 8.40 12.15
CA GLU A 15 16.23 9.66 12.68
C GLU A 15 14.69 9.65 12.79
N PHE A 16 14.03 8.84 11.97
CA PHE A 16 12.57 8.70 11.96
C PHE A 16 12.16 7.24 12.12
N PRO A 17 12.14 6.70 13.36
CA PRO A 17 11.73 5.32 13.59
C PRO A 17 10.28 5.13 13.13
N GLY A 18 10.02 4.01 12.45
CA GLY A 18 8.68 3.73 11.93
C GLY A 18 8.27 4.59 10.74
N ARG A 19 9.22 5.19 9.99
CA ARG A 19 8.98 5.80 8.66
C ARG A 19 9.80 5.14 7.55
N GLU A 20 9.20 4.96 6.37
CA GLU A 20 9.98 4.67 5.16
C GLU A 20 10.71 5.94 4.72
N GLN A 21 11.96 5.78 4.32
CA GLN A 21 12.81 6.89 3.92
C GLN A 21 13.32 6.62 2.51
N PHE A 22 13.19 7.61 1.64
CA PHE A 22 13.62 7.53 0.25
C PHE A 22 14.44 8.77 -0.13
N LEU A 23 15.61 8.54 -0.70
CA LEU A 23 16.40 9.55 -1.40
C LEU A 23 15.85 9.71 -2.81
N ASN A 24 15.54 10.94 -3.22
CA ASN A 24 15.17 11.26 -4.59
C ASN A 24 16.29 12.10 -5.22
N LEU A 25 16.88 11.60 -6.30
CA LEU A 25 17.84 12.32 -7.12
C LEU A 25 17.18 12.78 -8.41
N SER A 26 17.39 14.05 -8.78
CA SER A 26 16.86 14.67 -9.98
C SER A 26 17.95 15.52 -10.63
N PHE A 27 18.14 15.34 -11.93
CA PHE A 27 19.05 16.14 -12.74
C PHE A 27 18.21 17.10 -13.58
N ARG A 28 18.49 18.39 -13.47
CA ARG A 28 17.74 19.45 -14.13
C ARG A 28 18.65 20.35 -14.95
N LEU A 29 18.12 20.87 -16.04
CA LEU A 29 18.81 21.86 -16.85
C LEU A 29 19.05 23.14 -16.05
N ASN A 30 20.30 23.59 -16.00
CA ASN A 30 20.67 24.86 -15.36
C ASN A 30 20.47 26.09 -16.27
N ARG A 31 20.03 25.86 -17.51
CA ARG A 31 19.70 26.89 -18.51
C ARG A 31 18.65 26.35 -19.49
N ALA A 32 17.96 27.24 -20.18
CA ALA A 32 17.07 26.87 -21.28
C ALA A 32 17.86 26.34 -22.49
N LEU A 33 17.25 25.43 -23.24
CA LEU A 33 17.70 24.88 -24.52
C LEU A 33 16.54 25.01 -25.54
N GLY A 34 16.80 24.85 -26.84
CA GLY A 34 15.79 25.06 -27.88
C GLY A 34 14.56 24.12 -27.81
N TRP A 35 14.62 23.05 -27.03
CA TRP A 35 13.54 22.06 -26.86
C TRP A 35 12.97 22.02 -25.43
N ALA A 36 13.57 22.74 -24.47
CA ALA A 36 13.13 22.73 -23.08
C ALA A 36 13.60 23.96 -22.28
N GLU A 37 12.76 24.40 -21.35
CA GLU A 37 13.04 25.49 -20.43
C GLU A 37 14.10 25.16 -19.37
N ILE A 38 14.65 26.20 -18.74
CA ILE A 38 15.47 26.04 -17.53
C ILE A 38 14.68 25.28 -16.46
N GLY A 39 15.35 24.35 -15.77
CA GLY A 39 14.76 23.52 -14.73
C GLY A 39 14.08 22.24 -15.22
N HIS A 40 14.01 21.98 -16.53
CA HIS A 40 13.49 20.73 -17.07
C HIS A 40 14.27 19.51 -16.53
N GLU A 41 13.56 18.47 -16.07
CA GLU A 41 14.14 17.25 -15.49
C GLU A 41 14.54 16.27 -16.59
N VAL A 42 15.84 16.00 -16.70
CA VAL A 42 16.40 15.12 -17.73
C VAL A 42 16.62 13.69 -17.24
N ALA A 43 16.79 13.51 -15.93
CA ALA A 43 16.95 12.20 -15.31
C ALA A 43 16.48 12.23 -13.85
N ARG A 44 15.99 11.09 -13.37
CA ARG A 44 15.56 10.88 -11.98
C ARG A 44 15.91 9.48 -11.49
N ALA A 45 16.20 9.35 -10.20
CA ALA A 45 16.37 8.08 -9.52
C ALA A 45 15.86 8.16 -8.08
N GLN A 46 15.44 7.03 -7.52
CA GLN A 46 14.99 6.93 -6.14
C GLN A 46 15.63 5.74 -5.44
N PHE A 47 16.09 5.93 -4.20
CA PHE A 47 16.76 4.91 -3.40
C PHE A 47 16.14 4.82 -2.01
N ALA A 48 15.86 3.60 -1.54
CA ALA A 48 15.42 3.38 -0.17
C ALA A 48 16.60 3.58 0.80
N LEU A 49 16.39 4.38 1.85
CA LEU A 49 17.38 4.65 2.89
C LEU A 49 17.04 3.83 4.15
N GLY A 50 17.68 2.67 4.28
CA GLY A 50 17.57 1.81 5.46
C GLY A 50 16.75 0.54 5.24
N PRO A 51 16.83 -0.41 6.19
CA PRO A 51 15.98 -1.58 6.18
C PRO A 51 14.55 -1.09 6.38
N GLY A 52 13.64 -1.40 5.46
CA GLY A 52 12.26 -0.91 5.47
C GLY A 52 11.56 -1.02 6.82
N LEU A 53 10.41 -0.33 6.94
CA LEU A 53 9.65 -0.25 8.18
C LEU A 53 9.54 -1.56 8.94
N LYS A 54 10.05 -1.58 10.18
CA LYS A 54 9.47 -2.47 11.18
C LYS A 54 8.11 -1.88 11.53
N GLY A 55 7.05 -2.58 11.13
CA GLY A 55 5.68 -2.20 11.48
C GLY A 55 5.53 -1.99 12.99
N PRO A 56 4.60 -1.14 13.43
CA PRO A 56 4.36 -0.92 14.84
C PRO A 56 4.05 -2.25 15.53
N ASP A 57 4.55 -2.41 16.75
CA ASP A 57 4.21 -3.56 17.59
C ASP A 57 2.67 -3.68 17.70
N PRO A 58 2.06 -4.77 17.18
CA PRO A 58 0.61 -4.94 17.19
C PRO A 58 0.02 -4.87 18.61
N SER A 59 0.80 -5.24 19.63
CA SER A 59 0.38 -5.17 21.03
C SER A 59 0.11 -3.73 21.49
N ARG A 60 0.73 -2.72 20.86
CA ARG A 60 0.50 -1.29 21.13
C ARG A 60 -0.74 -0.74 20.40
N MET A 61 -1.26 -1.45 19.40
CA MET A 61 -2.46 -1.03 18.64
C MET A 61 -3.75 -1.70 19.12
N CYS A 62 -3.66 -2.85 19.78
CA CYS A 62 -4.82 -3.57 20.31
C CYS A 62 -5.43 -2.81 21.51
N ARG A 63 -6.48 -2.03 21.29
CA ARG A 63 -7.30 -1.41 22.36
C ARG A 63 -8.22 -2.39 23.10
N GLY A 64 -7.87 -3.68 23.17
CA GLY A 64 -8.58 -4.67 24.01
C GLY A 64 -10.10 -4.80 23.74
N GLY A 65 -10.54 -4.63 22.49
CA GLY A 65 -11.96 -4.78 22.13
C GLY A 65 -12.40 -6.23 22.18
N LYS A 66 -13.47 -6.53 22.94
CA LYS A 66 -14.10 -7.87 22.92
C LYS A 66 -14.67 -8.12 21.52
N VAL A 67 -14.32 -9.25 20.94
CA VAL A 67 -14.99 -9.79 19.74
C VAL A 67 -15.97 -10.85 20.22
N THR A 68 -17.21 -10.77 19.78
CA THR A 68 -18.20 -11.84 20.00
C THR A 68 -18.54 -12.48 18.67
N THR A 69 -18.73 -13.80 18.68
CA THR A 69 -19.06 -14.58 17.49
C THR A 69 -20.37 -15.32 17.70
N GLU A 70 -21.13 -15.47 16.62
CA GLU A 70 -22.38 -16.21 16.60
C GLU A 70 -22.46 -17.04 15.32
N GLN A 71 -22.72 -18.34 15.45
CA GLN A 71 -22.93 -19.22 14.30
C GLN A 71 -24.42 -19.22 13.92
N ARG A 72 -24.73 -18.87 12.67
CA ARG A 72 -26.08 -18.86 12.09
C ARG A 72 -26.12 -19.69 10.82
N GLY A 73 -26.31 -21.00 10.96
CA GLY A 73 -26.28 -21.93 9.82
C GLY A 73 -24.92 -21.86 9.10
N PRO A 74 -24.86 -21.53 7.80
CA PRO A 74 -23.61 -21.38 7.05
C PRO A 74 -22.91 -20.02 7.27
N GLU A 75 -23.41 -19.19 8.17
CA GLU A 75 -22.84 -17.87 8.44
C GLU A 75 -22.17 -17.82 9.82
N LEU A 76 -21.00 -17.21 9.89
CA LEU A 76 -20.35 -16.80 11.14
C LEU A 76 -20.43 -15.28 11.26
N VAL A 77 -21.17 -14.80 12.25
CA VAL A 77 -21.32 -13.37 12.52
C VAL A 77 -20.32 -12.97 13.60
N CYS A 78 -19.50 -11.96 13.32
CA CYS A 78 -18.50 -11.42 14.25
C CYS A 78 -18.85 -9.97 14.58
N HIS A 79 -18.94 -9.62 15.86
CA HIS A 79 -19.19 -8.26 16.33
C HIS A 79 -17.98 -7.72 17.09
N SER A 80 -17.63 -6.46 16.84
CA SER A 80 -16.60 -5.73 17.58
C SER A 80 -16.85 -4.23 17.54
N GLY A 81 -16.91 -3.59 18.72
CA GLY A 81 -17.22 -2.16 18.83
C GLY A 81 -18.54 -1.80 18.11
N ASN A 82 -18.48 -0.81 17.22
CA ASN A 82 -19.63 -0.38 16.40
C ASN A 82 -19.72 -1.10 15.04
N GLY A 83 -18.99 -2.20 14.88
CA GLY A 83 -18.89 -2.95 13.63
C GLY A 83 -19.34 -4.40 13.74
N SER A 84 -19.77 -4.95 12.61
CA SER A 84 -20.05 -6.38 12.47
C SER A 84 -19.61 -6.89 11.10
N THR A 85 -19.10 -8.11 11.05
CA THR A 85 -18.83 -8.83 9.80
C THR A 85 -19.61 -10.14 9.77
N VAL A 86 -20.02 -10.58 8.58
CA VAL A 86 -20.67 -11.88 8.36
C VAL A 86 -19.80 -12.67 7.39
N TRP A 87 -19.47 -13.91 7.74
CA TRP A 87 -18.62 -14.80 6.94
C TRP A 87 -19.44 -15.99 6.47
N ASP A 88 -19.44 -16.25 5.17
CA ASP A 88 -19.98 -17.47 4.57
C ASP A 88 -18.94 -18.58 4.76
N THR A 89 -19.24 -19.53 5.65
CA THR A 89 -18.31 -20.61 6.03
C THR A 89 -18.23 -21.73 4.99
N VAL A 90 -19.15 -21.77 4.03
CA VAL A 90 -19.16 -22.73 2.92
C VAL A 90 -18.27 -22.24 1.79
N ARG A 91 -18.40 -20.96 1.41
CA ARG A 91 -17.64 -20.34 0.32
C ARG A 91 -16.35 -19.68 0.79
N GLY A 92 -16.14 -19.55 2.10
CA GLY A 92 -14.95 -18.93 2.69
C GLY A 92 -14.82 -17.43 2.37
N ARG A 93 -15.93 -16.68 2.34
CA ARG A 93 -15.95 -15.26 1.94
C ARG A 93 -16.58 -14.36 3.00
N LEU A 94 -16.10 -13.13 3.08
CA LEU A 94 -16.75 -12.06 3.85
C LEU A 94 -18.03 -11.65 3.10
N ALA A 95 -19.20 -12.02 3.62
CA ALA A 95 -20.50 -11.79 2.99
C ALA A 95 -21.04 -10.38 3.24
N ALA A 96 -20.79 -9.81 4.42
CA ALA A 96 -21.21 -8.45 4.75
C ALA A 96 -20.27 -7.81 5.76
N TRP A 97 -20.17 -6.48 5.71
CA TRP A 97 -19.45 -5.68 6.69
C TRP A 97 -20.24 -4.40 6.97
N LYS A 98 -20.65 -4.22 8.22
CA LYS A 98 -21.31 -3.01 8.71
C LYS A 98 -20.44 -2.28 9.70
N PHE A 99 -20.45 -0.94 9.65
CA PHE A 99 -19.84 -0.09 10.66
C PHE A 99 -20.72 1.13 10.91
N HIS A 100 -21.06 1.41 12.18
CA HIS A 100 -22.03 2.43 12.56
C HIS A 100 -23.36 2.33 11.78
N GLY A 101 -23.86 1.10 11.60
CA GLY A 101 -25.11 0.81 10.90
C GLY A 101 -25.07 0.97 9.38
N ARG A 102 -23.93 1.36 8.78
CA ARG A 102 -23.76 1.48 7.33
C ARG A 102 -23.13 0.23 6.76
N ASP A 103 -23.69 -0.28 5.66
CA ASP A 103 -23.07 -1.32 4.85
C ASP A 103 -21.85 -0.75 4.12
N LEU A 104 -20.69 -1.39 4.31
CA LEU A 104 -19.42 -1.04 3.68
C LEU A 104 -19.13 -1.86 2.42
N LEU A 105 -19.88 -2.95 2.23
CA LEU A 105 -19.71 -3.87 1.11
C LEU A 105 -21.04 -4.08 0.41
N LEU A 106 -21.03 -3.95 -0.92
CA LEU A 106 -22.10 -4.48 -1.77
C LEU A 106 -21.91 -5.98 -2.00
N GLU A 107 -20.66 -6.40 -2.17
CA GLU A 107 -20.27 -7.80 -2.25
C GLU A 107 -18.92 -8.02 -1.55
N GLY A 108 -18.70 -9.25 -1.10
CA GLY A 108 -17.44 -9.68 -0.51
C GLY A 108 -16.25 -9.67 -1.46
N PRO A 109 -15.02 -9.52 -0.94
CA PRO A 109 -13.80 -9.71 -1.72
C PRO A 109 -13.76 -11.12 -2.32
N ARG A 110 -13.24 -11.21 -3.55
CA ARG A 110 -12.99 -12.46 -4.27
C ARG A 110 -11.58 -12.44 -4.81
N PRO A 111 -10.90 -13.60 -4.93
CA PRO A 111 -9.66 -13.68 -5.68
C PRO A 111 -9.87 -13.16 -7.11
N GLN A 112 -9.00 -12.26 -7.56
CA GLN A 112 -9.01 -11.74 -8.93
C GLN A 112 -7.73 -12.16 -9.63
N PHE A 113 -7.86 -13.08 -10.59
CA PHE A 113 -6.74 -13.62 -11.38
C PHE A 113 -6.66 -13.01 -12.78
N TRP A 114 -7.52 -12.04 -13.08
CA TRP A 114 -7.64 -11.45 -14.39
C TRP A 114 -7.63 -9.92 -14.30
N ARG A 115 -7.05 -9.29 -15.32
CA ARG A 115 -7.14 -7.85 -15.57
C ARG A 115 -7.51 -7.60 -17.02
N ALA A 116 -8.04 -6.41 -17.32
CA ALA A 116 -8.34 -6.01 -18.69
C ALA A 116 -7.08 -6.13 -19.58
N PRO A 117 -7.19 -6.72 -20.79
CA PRO A 117 -6.06 -6.88 -21.70
C PRO A 117 -5.49 -5.52 -22.13
N LEU A 118 -4.17 -5.45 -22.25
CA LEU A 118 -3.43 -4.37 -22.89
C LEU A 118 -3.07 -4.76 -24.32
N ASP A 119 -2.78 -3.77 -25.18
CA ASP A 119 -2.46 -4.02 -26.59
C ASP A 119 -1.25 -4.97 -26.77
N ASN A 120 -0.26 -4.91 -25.86
CA ASN A 120 0.91 -5.79 -25.86
C ASN A 120 0.61 -7.25 -25.47
N GLU A 121 -0.63 -7.58 -25.10
CA GLU A 121 -1.10 -8.94 -24.81
C GLU A 121 -1.89 -9.56 -25.96
N ARG A 122 -2.24 -8.77 -26.99
CA ARG A 122 -3.00 -9.23 -28.16
C ARG A 122 -2.14 -10.04 -29.13
N MET A 123 -0.84 -9.73 -29.20
CA MET A 123 0.15 -10.48 -29.95
C MET A 123 0.65 -11.58 -29.01
N GLY A 124 0.00 -12.75 -29.04
CA GLY A 124 0.36 -13.86 -28.15
C GLY A 124 1.86 -14.14 -28.15
N ALA A 125 2.38 -14.61 -27.01
CA ALA A 125 3.60 -15.41 -27.04
C ALA A 125 3.43 -16.45 -28.16
N GLY A 126 4.38 -16.46 -29.10
CA GLY A 126 4.28 -17.16 -30.39
C GLY A 126 3.88 -18.63 -30.33
#